data_AF-A0A947Y9Q3-F1
#
_entry.id   AF-A0A947Y9Q3-F1
#
_cell.length_a   1.000
_cell.length_b   1.000
_cell.length_c   1.000
_cell.angle_alpha   90.00
_cell.angle_beta   90.00
_cell.angle_gamma   90.00
#
_symmetry.space_group_name_H-M   'P 1'
#
loop_
_entity.id
_entity.type
_entity.pdbx_description
1 polymer ?
#
loop_
_entity_poly.entity_id
_entity_poly.type
_entity_poly.pdbx_seq_one_letter_code
_entity_poly.pdbx_strand_id
1 'polypeptide(L)'
;MKNLKKEFYDSKAWGLLTSVDLYNCDPQIIRDAEAIKRYVKELCELIEMKQFGDTQVVHFGEDERVAGFSMVQLIETSLISGHFANSTNNAYIDIFSCKYYDPSVVVEFTKNFFKSKEVKMHYILRG
;
A
#
# COMPACT_ATOMS: atom_id res chain seq x y z
N MET A 1 13.12 4.76 -13.02
CA MET A 1 12.59 5.86 -12.17
C MET A 1 13.62 6.93 -11.76
N LYS A 2 14.82 7.00 -12.38
CA LYS A 2 15.91 7.92 -11.98
C LYS A 2 15.57 9.42 -11.98
N ASN A 3 14.39 9.84 -12.47
CA ASN A 3 14.00 11.25 -12.53
C ASN A 3 12.76 11.62 -11.70
N LEU A 4 12.08 10.65 -11.05
CA LEU A 4 10.82 10.94 -10.34
C LEU A 4 11.02 11.84 -9.12
N LYS A 5 12.12 11.64 -8.37
CA LYS A 5 12.47 12.52 -7.25
C LYS A 5 12.61 13.97 -7.68
N LYS A 6 13.29 14.19 -8.80
CA LYS A 6 13.47 15.54 -9.36
C LYS A 6 12.13 16.13 -9.80
N GLU A 7 11.33 15.35 -10.53
CA GLU A 7 10.00 15.75 -10.99
C GLU A 7 9.06 16.13 -9.84
N PHE A 8 9.06 15.36 -8.74
CA PHE A 8 8.28 15.64 -7.53
C PHE A 8 8.58 17.04 -6.97
N TYR A 9 9.86 17.38 -6.80
CA TYR A 9 10.25 18.68 -6.25
C TYR A 9 10.12 19.83 -7.25
N ASP A 10 10.44 19.60 -8.52
CA ASP A 10 10.37 20.63 -9.57
C ASP A 10 8.93 21.05 -9.87
N SER A 11 8.00 20.09 -9.90
CA SER A 11 6.57 20.34 -10.10
C SER A 11 5.89 20.95 -8.88
N LYS A 12 6.57 21.00 -7.73
CA LYS A 12 6.00 21.38 -6.43
C LYS A 12 4.75 20.55 -6.10
N ALA A 13 4.78 19.26 -6.42
CA ALA A 13 3.70 18.36 -6.07
C ALA A 13 3.42 18.43 -4.56
N TRP A 14 2.14 18.52 -4.18
CA TRP A 14 1.69 18.37 -2.80
C TRP A 14 1.95 16.97 -2.26
N GLY A 15 1.89 15.95 -3.11
CA GLY A 15 2.17 14.57 -2.72
C GLY A 15 2.38 13.60 -3.87
N LEU A 16 2.74 12.37 -3.51
CA LEU A 16 2.97 11.25 -4.40
C LEU A 16 2.00 10.13 -4.01
N LEU A 17 1.23 9.67 -4.98
CA LEU A 17 0.43 8.46 -4.86
C LEU A 17 1.15 7.33 -5.60
N THR A 18 1.34 6.19 -4.95
CA THR A 18 1.68 4.92 -5.61
C THR A 18 0.56 3.92 -5.39
N SER A 19 0.00 3.42 -6.48
CA SER A 19 -0.96 2.32 -6.49
C SER A 19 -0.23 1.04 -6.88
N VAL A 20 -0.38 0.01 -6.07
CA VAL A 20 0.30 -1.28 -6.18
C VAL A 20 -0.75 -2.38 -6.28
N ASP A 21 -0.81 -3.03 -7.44
CA ASP A 21 -1.63 -4.22 -7.64
C ASP A 21 -0.74 -5.45 -7.52
N LEU A 22 -1.01 -6.30 -6.53
CA LEU A 22 -0.33 -7.57 -6.29
C LEU A 22 -1.24 -8.71 -6.71
N TYR A 23 -0.67 -9.66 -7.46
CA TYR A 23 -1.40 -10.82 -7.94
C TYR A 23 -0.79 -12.11 -7.42
N ASN A 24 -1.66 -13.07 -7.09
CA ASN A 24 -1.29 -14.39 -6.57
C ASN A 24 -0.41 -14.32 -5.31
N CYS A 25 -0.84 -13.52 -4.33
CA CYS A 25 -0.21 -13.40 -3.01
C CYS A 25 -0.34 -14.68 -2.17
N ASP A 26 0.43 -14.75 -1.09
CA ASP A 26 0.30 -15.82 -0.10
C ASP A 26 -1.09 -15.73 0.60
N PRO A 27 -1.95 -16.75 0.43
CA PRO A 27 -3.29 -16.79 0.99
C PRO A 27 -3.34 -16.70 2.52
N GLN A 28 -2.27 -17.09 3.21
CA GLN A 28 -2.20 -17.04 4.67
C GLN A 28 -1.90 -15.62 5.17
N ILE A 29 -1.21 -14.81 4.37
CA ILE A 29 -0.77 -13.46 4.78
C ILE A 29 -1.89 -12.44 4.51
N ILE A 30 -2.48 -12.44 3.31
CA ILE A 30 -3.50 -11.44 2.95
C ILE A 30 -4.83 -11.64 3.70
N ARG A 31 -5.00 -12.78 4.37
CA ARG A 31 -6.18 -13.11 5.20
C ARG A 31 -5.89 -13.05 6.70
N ASP A 32 -4.75 -12.49 7.08
CA ASP A 32 -4.35 -12.31 8.47
C ASP A 32 -4.34 -10.80 8.79
N ALA A 33 -5.29 -10.36 9.61
CA ALA A 33 -5.42 -8.97 10.00
C ALA A 33 -4.18 -8.44 10.74
N GLU A 34 -3.51 -9.27 11.53
CA GLU A 34 -2.31 -8.87 12.26
C GLU A 34 -1.09 -8.81 11.32
N ALA A 35 -1.02 -9.69 10.33
CA ALA A 35 -0.03 -9.57 9.26
C ALA A 35 -0.23 -8.28 8.45
N ILE A 36 -1.47 -7.90 8.14
CA ILE A 36 -1.78 -6.65 7.45
C ILE A 36 -1.39 -5.43 8.30
N LYS A 37 -1.67 -5.42 9.61
CA LYS A 37 -1.22 -4.34 10.52
C LYS A 37 0.30 -4.26 10.59
N ARG A 38 0.99 -5.41 10.65
CA ARG A 38 2.46 -5.46 10.62
C ARG A 38 3.03 -4.89 9.32
N TYR A 39 2.43 -5.24 8.17
CA TYR A 39 2.81 -4.66 6.88
C TYR A 39 2.76 -3.13 6.90
N VAL A 40 1.65 -2.56 7.39
CA VAL A 40 1.47 -1.11 7.44
C VAL A 40 2.51 -0.44 8.33
N LYS A 41 2.79 -1.04 9.49
CA LYS A 41 3.82 -0.54 10.41
C LYS A 41 5.21 -0.52 9.74
N GLU A 42 5.62 -1.65 9.17
CA GLU A 42 6.91 -1.77 8.48
C GLU A 42 7.00 -0.87 7.24
N LEU A 43 5.90 -0.69 6.51
CA LEU A 43 5.82 0.24 5.39
C LEU A 43 6.02 1.69 5.86
N CYS A 44 5.38 2.09 6.96
CA CYS A 44 5.55 3.43 7.53
C CYS A 44 7.00 3.69 7.96
N GLU A 45 7.64 2.70 8.58
CA GLU A 45 9.07 2.75 8.91
C GLU A 45 9.94 2.89 7.65
N LEU A 46 9.65 2.12 6.60
CA LEU A 46 10.37 2.14 5.33
C LEU A 46 10.31 3.50 4.61
N ILE A 47 9.14 4.15 4.59
CA ILE A 47 8.95 5.46 3.96
C ILE A 47 9.20 6.63 4.90
N GLU A 48 9.65 6.34 6.13
CA GLU A 48 9.90 7.31 7.20
C GLU A 48 8.70 8.26 7.42
N MET A 49 7.49 7.69 7.47
CA MET A 49 6.26 8.38 7.81
C MET A 49 5.72 7.88 9.15
N LYS A 50 5.08 8.76 9.90
CA LYS A 50 4.53 8.42 11.22
C LYS A 50 3.05 8.10 11.10
N GLN A 51 2.64 6.99 11.70
CA GLN A 51 1.24 6.61 11.83
C GLN A 51 0.48 7.61 12.72
N PHE A 52 -0.75 7.91 12.32
CA PHE A 52 -1.70 8.68 13.11
C PHE A 52 -2.87 7.77 13.50
N GLY A 53 -2.93 7.42 14.79
CA GLY A 53 -3.89 6.44 15.30
C GLY A 53 -3.61 5.01 14.83
N ASP A 54 -4.51 4.11 15.21
CA ASP A 54 -4.38 2.68 14.93
C ASP A 54 -4.71 2.35 13.47
N THR A 55 -4.01 1.35 12.92
CA THR A 55 -4.37 0.77 11.63
C THR A 55 -5.72 0.08 11.73
N GLN A 56 -6.68 0.56 10.94
CA GLN A 56 -8.00 -0.07 10.84
C GLN A 56 -7.92 -1.19 9.82
N VAL A 57 -8.29 -2.40 10.23
CA VAL A 57 -8.37 -3.57 9.35
C VAL A 57 -9.71 -4.25 9.59
N VAL A 58 -10.55 -4.30 8.57
CA VAL A 58 -11.93 -4.81 8.65
C VAL A 58 -12.12 -5.90 7.61
N HIS A 59 -12.55 -7.08 8.04
CA HIS A 59 -13.00 -8.14 7.14
C HIS A 59 -14.49 -7.96 6.86
N PHE A 60 -14.86 -7.88 5.58
CA PHE A 60 -16.27 -7.79 5.19
C PHE A 60 -16.49 -8.30 3.76
N GLY A 61 -17.77 -8.38 3.38
CA GLY A 61 -18.24 -8.89 2.09
C GLY A 61 -19.16 -10.09 2.30
N GLU A 62 -20.46 -9.89 2.06
CA GLU A 62 -21.49 -10.93 2.26
C GLU A 62 -21.41 -12.05 1.21
N ASP A 63 -20.87 -11.76 0.03
CA ASP A 63 -20.61 -12.71 -1.05
C ASP A 63 -19.11 -13.10 -1.04
N GLU A 64 -18.82 -14.40 -1.00
CA GLU A 64 -17.46 -14.95 -1.00
C GLU A 64 -16.59 -14.41 -2.15
N ARG A 65 -17.19 -14.00 -3.27
CA ARG A 65 -16.48 -13.41 -4.42
C ARG A 65 -15.84 -12.07 -4.09
N VAL A 66 -16.45 -11.28 -3.21
CA VAL A 66 -16.01 -9.95 -2.79
C VAL A 66 -15.50 -9.90 -1.35
N ALA A 67 -15.58 -11.01 -0.62
CA ALA A 67 -15.10 -11.11 0.75
C ALA A 67 -13.58 -10.87 0.83
N GLY A 68 -13.17 -10.11 1.85
CA GLY A 68 -11.78 -9.72 2.00
C GLY A 68 -11.54 -8.76 3.14
N PHE A 69 -10.27 -8.44 3.36
CA PHE A 69 -9.90 -7.35 4.26
C PHE A 69 -9.86 -6.04 3.49
N SER A 70 -10.29 -4.96 4.15
CA SER A 70 -9.85 -3.61 3.80
C SER A 70 -9.06 -3.02 4.95
N MET A 71 -8.07 -2.20 4.61
CA MET A 71 -7.15 -1.57 5.54
C MET A 71 -7.07 -0.07 5.27
N VAL A 72 -7.02 0.71 6.35
CA VAL A 72 -6.83 2.17 6.32
C VAL A 72 -5.86 2.55 7.43
N GLN A 73 -4.84 3.35 7.08
CA GLN A 73 -3.93 3.99 8.01
C GLN A 73 -3.73 5.45 7.65
N LEU A 74 -4.17 6.35 8.52
CA LEU A 74 -3.76 7.75 8.45
C LEU A 74 -2.28 7.84 8.82
N ILE A 75 -1.51 8.60 8.05
CA ILE A 75 -0.13 8.97 8.39
C ILE A 75 -0.07 10.49 8.51
N GLU A 76 0.99 11.08 9.09
CA GLU A 76 1.07 12.54 9.28
C GLU A 76 0.76 13.29 7.97
N THR A 77 -0.44 13.86 7.88
CA THR A 77 -1.03 14.58 6.74
C THR A 77 -1.27 13.78 5.45
N SER A 78 -1.33 12.44 5.49
CA SER A 78 -1.66 11.62 4.30
C SER A 78 -2.34 10.29 4.65
N LEU A 79 -2.38 9.31 3.72
CA LEU A 79 -3.16 8.08 3.86
C LEU A 79 -2.51 6.88 3.16
N ILE A 80 -2.54 5.72 3.82
CA ILE A 80 -2.31 4.41 3.20
C ILE A 80 -3.64 3.64 3.28
N SER A 81 -4.03 3.01 2.18
CA SER A 81 -5.22 2.15 2.12
C SER A 81 -4.95 0.88 1.33
N GLY A 82 -5.71 -0.17 1.59
CA GLY A 82 -5.65 -1.35 0.75
C GLY A 82 -6.84 -2.28 0.86
N HIS A 83 -7.00 -3.12 -0.16
CA HIS A 83 -8.03 -4.14 -0.28
C HIS A 83 -7.39 -5.50 -0.61
N PHE A 84 -7.82 -6.54 0.09
CA PHE A 84 -7.25 -7.89 0.01
C PHE A 84 -8.35 -8.88 -0.38
N ALA A 85 -8.36 -9.33 -1.62
CA ALA A 85 -9.43 -10.15 -2.19
C ALA A 85 -9.19 -11.64 -1.91
N ASN A 86 -10.07 -12.27 -1.13
CA ASN A 86 -9.93 -13.68 -0.77
C ASN A 86 -10.02 -14.60 -1.98
N SER A 87 -10.91 -14.32 -2.93
CA SER A 87 -11.21 -15.21 -4.05
C SER A 87 -10.05 -15.35 -5.05
N THR A 88 -9.30 -14.28 -5.28
CA THR A 88 -8.22 -14.22 -6.29
C THR A 88 -6.82 -14.30 -5.69
N ASN A 89 -6.69 -14.13 -4.38
CA ASN A 89 -5.41 -13.88 -3.70
C ASN A 89 -4.70 -12.62 -4.20
N ASN A 90 -5.45 -11.59 -4.59
CA ASN A 90 -4.88 -10.30 -4.99
C ASN A 90 -4.95 -9.29 -3.84
N ALA A 91 -4.03 -8.34 -3.85
CA ALA A 91 -4.05 -7.18 -2.97
C ALA A 91 -3.88 -5.90 -3.79
N TYR A 92 -4.59 -4.84 -3.40
CA TYR A 92 -4.57 -3.55 -4.06
C TYR A 92 -4.26 -2.51 -3.00
N ILE A 93 -3.14 -1.80 -3.13
CA ILE A 93 -2.62 -0.95 -2.06
C ILE A 93 -2.29 0.43 -2.63
N ASP A 94 -2.83 1.46 -2.00
CA ASP A 94 -2.58 2.85 -2.30
C ASP A 94 -1.77 3.50 -1.18
N ILE A 95 -0.67 4.15 -1.56
CA ILE A 95 0.26 4.80 -0.65
C ILE A 95 0.32 6.24 -1.07
N PHE A 96 -0.31 7.11 -0.29
CA PHE A 96 -0.31 8.54 -0.56
C PHE A 96 0.49 9.24 0.53
N SER A 97 1.49 10.03 0.12
CA SER A 97 2.37 10.77 1.04
C SER A 97 2.70 12.15 0.48
N CYS A 98 2.70 13.16 1.35
CA CYS A 98 3.26 14.48 1.05
C CYS A 98 4.79 14.50 1.09
N LYS A 99 5.43 13.49 1.70
CA LYS A 99 6.89 13.27 1.68
C LYS A 99 7.25 12.33 0.54
N TYR A 100 8.28 12.68 -0.22
CA TYR A 100 8.82 11.78 -1.25
C TYR A 100 9.34 10.48 -0.64
N TYR A 101 8.94 9.36 -1.23
CA TYR A 101 9.56 8.04 -1.08
C TYR A 101 9.86 7.49 -2.48
N ASP A 102 10.70 6.46 -2.61
CA ASP A 102 10.93 5.80 -3.90
C ASP A 102 9.86 4.71 -4.12
N PRO A 103 8.96 4.85 -5.11
CA PRO A 103 7.94 3.83 -5.35
C PRO A 103 8.52 2.43 -5.62
N SER A 104 9.71 2.31 -6.23
CA SER A 104 10.31 1.01 -6.55
C SER A 104 10.65 0.24 -5.28
N VAL A 105 11.14 0.95 -4.26
CA VAL A 105 11.49 0.37 -2.95
C VAL A 105 10.23 -0.13 -2.26
N VAL A 106 9.16 0.67 -2.28
CA VAL A 106 7.88 0.32 -1.69
C VAL A 106 7.21 -0.86 -2.39
N VAL A 107 7.28 -0.93 -3.73
CA VAL A 107 6.73 -2.07 -4.47
C VAL A 107 7.49 -3.35 -4.22
N GLU A 108 8.82 -3.28 -4.18
CA GLU A 108 9.63 -4.46 -3.89
C GLU A 108 9.37 -4.97 -2.47
N PHE A 109 9.31 -4.07 -1.49
CA PHE A 109 8.92 -4.40 -0.13
C PHE A 109 7.54 -5.07 -0.08
N THR A 110 6.54 -4.46 -0.72
CA THR A 110 5.15 -4.93 -0.69
C THR A 110 5.00 -6.29 -1.39
N LYS A 111 5.66 -6.47 -2.53
CA LYS A 111 5.71 -7.75 -3.26
C LYS A 111 6.29 -8.85 -2.39
N ASN A 112 7.42 -8.57 -1.73
CA ASN A 112 8.11 -9.55 -0.87
C ASN A 112 7.30 -9.88 0.39
N PHE A 113 6.68 -8.87 1.03
CA PHE A 113 5.87 -9.08 2.22
C PHE A 113 4.69 -10.02 1.96
N PHE A 114 3.93 -9.78 0.88
CA PHE A 114 2.77 -10.60 0.52
C PHE A 114 3.11 -11.80 -0.37
N LYS A 115 4.40 -12.02 -0.67
CA LYS A 115 4.91 -13.06 -1.57
C LYS A 115 4.16 -13.14 -2.91
N SER A 116 3.85 -11.99 -3.50
CA SER A 116 3.11 -11.97 -4.77
C SER A 116 3.98 -12.48 -5.91
N LYS A 117 3.36 -13.17 -6.87
CA LYS A 117 4.06 -13.64 -8.07
C LYS A 117 4.26 -12.51 -9.08
N GLU A 118 3.27 -11.64 -9.17
CA GLU A 118 3.24 -10.51 -10.10
C GLU A 118 2.86 -9.23 -9.37
N VAL A 119 3.35 -8.12 -9.89
CA VAL A 119 3.04 -6.79 -9.37
C VAL A 119 2.90 -5.81 -10.53
N LYS A 120 1.90 -4.93 -10.45
CA LYS A 120 1.78 -3.74 -11.29
C LYS A 120 1.84 -2.51 -10.42
N MET A 121 2.44 -1.46 -10.96
CA MET A 121 2.60 -0.18 -10.30
C MET A 121 2.04 0.92 -11.19
N HIS A 122 1.33 1.85 -10.55
CA HIS A 122 1.09 3.18 -11.08
C HIS A 122 1.56 4.21 -10.05
N TYR A 123 2.05 5.36 -10.52
CA TYR A 123 2.30 6.49 -9.65
C TYR A 123 1.77 7.78 -10.27
N ILE A 124 1.37 8.71 -9.41
CA ILE A 124 0.81 10.00 -9.81
C ILE A 124 1.39 11.07 -8.87
N LEU A 125 1.98 12.11 -9.45
CA LEU A 125 2.28 13.34 -8.73
C LEU A 125 0.99 14.14 -8.53
N ARG A 126 0.71 14.50 -7.28
CA ARG A 126 -0.51 15.21 -6.87
C ARG A 126 -0.14 16.67 -6.63
N GLY A 127 -0.69 17.59 -7.42
CA GLY A 127 -0.47 19.03 -7.32
C GLY A 127 -1.71 19.76 -6.81
#